data_AF-A0A2Z3HJC0-F1
#
_entry.id   AF-A0A2Z3HJC0-F1
#
_cell.length_a   1.000
_cell.length_b   1.000
_cell.length_c   1.000
_cell.angle_alpha   90.00
_cell.angle_beta   90.00
_cell.angle_gamma   90.00
#
_symmetry.space_group_name_H-M   'P 1'
#
loop_
_entity.id
_entity.type
_entity.pdbx_description
1 polymer ?
#
loop_
_entity_poly.entity_id
_entity_poly.type
_entity_poly.pdbx_seq_one_letter_code
_entity_poly.pdbx_strand_id
1 'polypeptide(L)'
;MPGGKTAGQAIADAEQGLASLQGESMAELNRVLVKAEELNARADGKFNALVVNAFYDLINGAIGLPTAGKDRAIDTMLVSLADLLDYYRTSGDWDDKSVQVHLSTFKLLLRTEGIRDPEGTDMILSGLRKVSRKAAKG
;
A
#
# COMPACT_ATOMS: atom_id res chain seq x y z
N MET A 1 -33.66 -34.01 13.05
CA MET A 1 -32.71 -33.23 13.90
C MET A 1 -32.62 -31.83 13.31
N PRO A 2 -32.99 -30.75 14.00
CA PRO A 2 -32.73 -29.40 13.50
C PRO A 2 -31.41 -28.91 14.12
N GLY A 3 -30.29 -29.37 13.56
CA GLY A 3 -28.95 -28.86 13.88
C GLY A 3 -28.68 -27.62 13.04
N GLY A 4 -29.34 -26.51 13.35
CA GLY A 4 -29.11 -25.22 12.69
C GLY A 4 -28.03 -24.42 13.42
N LYS A 5 -27.02 -23.96 12.67
CA LYS A 5 -26.01 -23.02 13.17
C LYS A 5 -26.71 -21.79 13.75
N THR A 6 -26.41 -21.43 14.99
CA THR A 6 -27.03 -20.26 15.62
C THR A 6 -26.51 -18.98 14.96
N ALA A 7 -27.28 -17.89 15.03
CA ALA A 7 -26.81 -16.60 14.54
C ALA A 7 -25.47 -16.18 15.18
N GLY A 8 -25.27 -16.49 16.47
CA GLY A 8 -24.00 -16.25 17.16
C GLY A 8 -22.83 -17.07 16.58
N GLN A 9 -23.05 -18.34 16.22
CA GLN A 9 -22.04 -19.17 15.55
C GLN A 9 -21.75 -18.68 14.12
N ALA A 10 -22.75 -18.17 13.41
CA ALA A 10 -22.54 -17.60 12.08
C ALA A 10 -21.71 -16.30 12.14
N ILE A 11 -21.93 -15.46 13.15
CA ILE A 11 -21.16 -14.23 13.38
C ILE A 11 -19.71 -14.56 13.77
N ALA A 12 -19.52 -15.48 14.72
CA ALA A 12 -18.18 -15.86 15.17
C ALA A 12 -17.32 -16.42 14.03
N ASP A 13 -17.90 -17.27 13.17
CA ASP A 13 -17.18 -17.83 12.01
C ASP A 13 -16.87 -16.74 10.96
N ALA A 14 -17.74 -15.74 10.80
CA ALA A 14 -17.50 -14.61 9.90
C ALA A 14 -16.37 -13.70 10.43
N GLU A 15 -16.34 -13.43 11.74
CA GLU A 15 -15.25 -12.67 12.39
C GLU A 15 -13.91 -13.38 12.26
N GLN A 16 -13.88 -14.70 12.45
CA GLN A 16 -12.67 -15.51 12.29
C GLN A 16 -12.18 -15.53 10.83
N GLY A 17 -13.11 -15.63 9.87
CA GLY A 17 -12.79 -15.53 8.44
C GLY A 17 -12.21 -14.16 8.09
N LEU A 18 -12.80 -13.07 8.59
CA LEU A 18 -12.30 -11.71 8.40
C LEU A 18 -10.90 -11.52 8.98
N ALA A 19 -10.65 -12.02 10.19
CA ALA A 19 -9.33 -11.92 10.83
C ALA A 19 -8.25 -12.69 10.04
N SER A 20 -8.59 -13.86 9.48
CA SER A 20 -7.68 -14.66 8.67
C SER A 20 -7.34 -13.96 7.35
N LEU A 21 -8.35 -13.42 6.66
CA LEU A 21 -8.18 -12.63 5.44
C LEU A 21 -7.33 -11.37 5.67
N GLN A 22 -7.49 -10.71 6.81
CA GLN A 22 -6.65 -9.57 7.20
C GLN A 22 -5.18 -9.99 7.37
N GLY A 23 -4.92 -11.12 8.04
CA GLY A 23 -3.56 -11.64 8.22
C GLY A 23 -2.88 -11.96 6.88
N GLU A 24 -3.61 -12.63 5.98
CA GLU A 24 -3.14 -12.95 4.63
C GLU A 24 -2.88 -11.69 3.79
N SER A 25 -3.77 -10.71 3.86
CA SER A 25 -3.65 -9.45 3.14
C SER A 25 -2.45 -8.63 3.62
N MET A 26 -2.20 -8.59 4.93
CA MET A 26 -1.01 -7.95 5.49
C MET A 26 0.29 -8.65 5.07
N ALA A 27 0.28 -9.99 4.99
CA ALA A 27 1.43 -10.73 4.48
C ALA A 27 1.67 -10.41 2.99
N GLU A 28 0.61 -10.31 2.19
CA GLU A 28 0.73 -9.94 0.78
C GLU A 28 1.23 -8.50 0.60
N LEU A 29 0.71 -7.53 1.35
CA LEU A 29 1.19 -6.15 1.30
C LEU A 29 2.68 -6.03 1.67
N ASN A 30 3.17 -6.83 2.61
CA ASN A 30 4.61 -6.91 2.89
C ASN A 30 5.40 -7.46 1.70
N ARG A 31 4.89 -8.47 0.98
CA ARG A 31 5.54 -8.96 -0.25
C ARG A 31 5.54 -7.92 -1.36
N VAL A 32 4.45 -7.16 -1.49
CA VAL A 32 4.36 -6.04 -2.44
C VAL A 32 5.43 -4.99 -2.12
N LEU A 33 5.58 -4.59 -0.85
CA LEU A 33 6.63 -3.65 -0.43
C LEU A 33 8.03 -4.15 -0.81
N VAL A 34 8.37 -5.40 -0.50
CA VAL A 34 9.69 -5.97 -0.83
C VAL A 34 9.94 -5.95 -2.34
N LYS A 35 8.97 -6.39 -3.14
CA LYS A 35 9.08 -6.36 -4.61
C LYS A 35 9.19 -4.93 -5.15
N ALA A 36 8.49 -3.98 -4.54
CA ALA A 36 8.56 -2.57 -4.91
C ALA A 36 9.94 -1.96 -4.59
N GLU A 37 10.54 -2.29 -3.44
CA GLU A 37 11.91 -1.91 -3.09
C GLU A 37 12.92 -2.51 -4.10
N GLU A 38 12.74 -3.78 -4.52
CA GLU A 38 13.57 -4.41 -5.55
C GLU A 38 13.43 -3.74 -6.93
N LEU A 39 12.22 -3.38 -7.34
CA LEU A 39 11.98 -2.67 -8.60
C LEU A 39 12.60 -1.28 -8.58
N ASN A 40 12.49 -0.55 -7.46
CA ASN A 40 13.18 0.73 -7.31
C ASN A 40 14.70 0.58 -7.44
N ALA A 41 15.29 -0.43 -6.80
CA ALA A 41 16.72 -0.71 -6.92
C ALA A 41 17.13 -1.04 -8.38
N ARG A 42 16.30 -1.77 -9.12
CA ARG A 42 16.53 -2.09 -10.54
C ARG A 42 16.42 -0.89 -11.47
N ALA A 43 15.69 0.16 -11.09
CA ALA A 43 15.63 1.41 -11.85
C ALA A 43 16.98 2.15 -11.83
N ASP A 44 17.85 1.87 -10.84
CA ASP A 44 19.19 2.45 -10.71
C ASP A 44 19.20 3.99 -10.82
N GLY A 45 18.20 4.63 -10.20
CA GLY A 45 18.04 6.07 -10.18
C GLY A 45 17.70 6.71 -11.52
N LYS A 46 17.31 5.93 -12.54
CA LYS A 46 16.99 6.43 -13.89
C LYS A 46 15.68 5.84 -14.40
N PHE A 47 15.06 6.55 -15.35
CA PHE A 47 13.87 6.04 -16.01
C PHE A 47 14.19 4.76 -16.81
N ASN A 48 13.41 3.71 -16.57
CA ASN A 48 13.42 2.48 -17.34
C ASN A 48 11.98 2.00 -17.54
N ALA A 49 11.46 2.15 -18.76
CA ALA A 49 10.06 1.86 -19.07
C ALA A 49 9.60 0.45 -18.65
N LEU A 50 10.46 -0.57 -18.77
CA LEU A 50 10.13 -1.94 -18.35
C LEU A 50 9.97 -2.03 -16.83
N VAL A 51 10.88 -1.40 -16.09
CA VAL A 51 10.82 -1.38 -14.62
C VAL A 51 9.63 -0.56 -14.14
N VAL A 52 9.40 0.63 -14.69
CA VAL A 52 8.29 1.50 -14.27
C VAL A 52 6.94 0.85 -14.56
N ASN A 53 6.77 0.19 -15.71
CA ASN A 53 5.53 -0.53 -16.03
C ASN A 53 5.28 -1.68 -15.04
N ALA A 54 6.30 -2.52 -14.79
CA ALA A 54 6.20 -3.61 -13.81
C ALA A 54 5.91 -3.09 -12.40
N PHE A 55 6.48 -1.94 -12.04
CA PHE A 55 6.24 -1.29 -10.75
C PHE A 55 4.81 -0.78 -10.65
N TYR A 56 4.31 -0.10 -11.68
CA TYR A 56 2.93 0.35 -11.72
C TYR A 56 1.95 -0.83 -11.59
N ASP A 57 2.15 -1.90 -12.37
CA ASP A 57 1.26 -3.06 -12.37
C ASP A 57 1.25 -3.75 -10.98
N LEU A 58 2.41 -3.85 -10.34
CA LEU A 58 2.54 -4.39 -8.98
C LEU A 58 1.74 -3.56 -7.96
N ILE A 59 1.90 -2.23 -7.98
CA ILE A 59 1.24 -1.35 -7.02
C ILE A 59 -0.26 -1.28 -7.27
N ASN A 60 -0.68 -1.16 -8.53
CA ASN A 60 -2.08 -1.11 -8.91
C ASN A 60 -2.83 -2.41 -8.53
N GLY A 61 -2.17 -3.56 -8.67
CA GLY A 61 -2.72 -4.85 -8.25
C GLY A 61 -2.87 -5.03 -6.73
N ALA A 62 -2.20 -4.20 -5.93
CA ALA A 62 -2.28 -4.25 -4.46
C ALA A 62 -3.37 -3.34 -3.87
N ILE A 63 -3.95 -2.45 -4.66
CA ILE A 63 -5.01 -1.54 -4.21
C ILE A 63 -6.27 -2.34 -3.87
N GLY A 64 -6.86 -2.06 -2.71
CA GLY A 64 -8.08 -2.71 -2.24
C GLY A 64 -7.85 -4.01 -1.49
N LEU A 65 -6.59 -4.39 -1.24
CA LEU A 65 -6.29 -5.49 -0.32
C LEU A 65 -6.83 -5.16 1.09
N PRO A 66 -7.55 -6.08 1.74
CA PRO A 66 -8.12 -5.83 3.07
C PRO A 66 -7.09 -5.40 4.11
N THR A 67 -7.31 -4.25 4.75
CA THR A 67 -6.51 -3.75 5.89
C THR A 67 -7.36 -3.66 7.15
N ALA A 68 -6.73 -3.57 8.32
CA ALA A 68 -7.44 -3.53 9.60
C ALA A 68 -7.99 -2.11 9.90
N GLY A 69 -7.30 -1.06 9.44
CA GLY A 69 -7.71 0.33 9.62
C GLY A 69 -8.93 0.73 8.79
N LYS A 70 -9.79 1.56 9.39
CA LYS A 70 -10.97 2.16 8.72
C LYS A 70 -10.58 3.26 7.74
N ASP A 71 -9.39 3.84 7.91
CA ASP A 71 -8.99 5.08 7.25
C ASP A 71 -8.39 4.88 5.86
N ARG A 72 -8.37 3.63 5.35
CA ARG A 72 -7.84 3.27 4.02
C ARG A 72 -6.49 3.95 3.70
N ALA A 73 -5.66 4.07 4.73
CA ALA A 73 -4.40 4.79 4.68
C ALA A 73 -3.43 4.16 3.67
N ILE A 74 -3.37 2.83 3.67
CA ILE A 74 -2.56 2.04 2.73
C ILE A 74 -3.07 2.21 1.31
N ASP A 75 -4.38 2.06 1.06
CA ASP A 75 -4.96 2.29 -0.28
C ASP A 75 -4.65 3.70 -0.79
N THR A 76 -4.79 4.71 0.07
CA THR A 76 -4.47 6.10 -0.29
C THR A 76 -3.01 6.26 -0.72
N MET A 77 -2.09 5.62 0.00
CA MET A 77 -0.67 5.65 -0.35
C MET A 77 -0.38 4.86 -1.64
N LEU A 78 -1.01 3.69 -1.84
CA LEU A 78 -0.84 2.88 -3.05
C LEU A 78 -1.35 3.61 -4.28
N VAL A 79 -2.52 4.25 -4.19
CA VAL A 79 -3.06 5.11 -5.27
C VAL A 79 -2.10 6.25 -5.58
N SER A 80 -1.61 6.97 -4.56
CA SER A 80 -0.64 8.05 -4.74
C SER A 80 0.64 7.58 -5.43
N LEU A 81 1.14 6.40 -5.10
CA LEU A 81 2.31 5.82 -5.76
C LEU A 81 2.01 5.36 -7.19
N ALA A 82 0.83 4.77 -7.44
CA ALA A 82 0.40 4.41 -8.78
C ALA A 82 0.31 5.63 -9.69
N ASP A 83 -0.26 6.74 -9.22
CA ASP A 83 -0.34 8.01 -9.94
C ASP A 83 1.05 8.56 -10.28
N LEU A 84 2.00 8.50 -9.32
CA LEU A 84 3.39 8.90 -9.56
C LEU A 84 4.06 8.04 -10.64
N LEU A 85 3.85 6.72 -10.59
CA LEU A 85 4.41 5.79 -11.57
C LEU A 85 3.78 5.99 -12.95
N ASP A 86 2.47 6.26 -13.03
CA ASP A 86 1.79 6.59 -14.29
C ASP A 86 2.29 7.90 -14.90
N TYR A 87 2.55 8.91 -14.06
CA TYR A 87 3.22 10.13 -14.49
C TYR A 87 4.61 9.82 -15.10
N TYR A 88 5.42 8.96 -14.47
CA TYR A 88 6.72 8.58 -15.05
C TYR A 88 6.57 7.77 -16.35
N ARG A 89 5.55 6.90 -16.46
CA ARG A 89 5.26 6.15 -17.71
C ARG A 89 4.97 7.10 -18.88
N THR A 90 4.28 8.21 -18.62
CA THR A 90 3.85 9.16 -19.66
C THR A 90 4.90 10.23 -19.97
N SER A 91 5.62 10.73 -18.95
CA SER A 91 6.65 11.76 -19.11
C SER A 91 8.02 11.21 -19.56
N GLY A 92 8.34 9.96 -19.19
CA GLY A 92 9.69 9.41 -19.35
C GLY A 92 10.71 9.93 -18.32
N ASP A 93 10.25 10.70 -17.33
CA ASP A 93 11.07 11.21 -16.24
C ASP A 93 11.17 10.19 -15.08
N TRP A 94 12.16 10.39 -14.20
CA TRP A 94 12.31 9.60 -12.97
C TRP A 94 12.94 10.43 -11.86
N ASP A 95 12.27 10.52 -10.71
CA ASP A 95 12.84 11.05 -9.49
C ASP A 95 12.84 9.97 -8.40
N ASP A 96 14.01 9.37 -8.20
CA ASP A 96 14.23 8.31 -7.22
C ASP A 96 13.84 8.73 -5.79
N LYS A 97 14.03 10.01 -5.43
CA LYS A 97 13.69 10.49 -4.08
C LYS A 97 12.18 10.44 -3.83
N SER A 98 11.39 10.82 -4.83
CA SER A 98 9.93 10.77 -4.72
C SER A 98 9.43 9.34 -4.52
N VAL A 99 10.01 8.36 -5.23
CA VAL A 99 9.69 6.94 -5.06
C VAL A 99 10.13 6.42 -3.68
N GLN A 100 11.36 6.73 -3.25
CA GLN A 100 11.87 6.33 -1.93
C GLN A 100 11.02 6.85 -0.77
N VAL A 101 10.48 8.07 -0.87
CA VAL A 101 9.56 8.62 0.13
C VAL A 101 8.28 7.78 0.21
N HIS A 102 7.67 7.44 -0.92
CA HIS A 102 6.47 6.60 -0.95
C HIS A 102 6.73 5.22 -0.36
N LEU A 103 7.85 4.57 -0.71
CA LEU A 103 8.24 3.27 -0.15
C LEU A 103 8.46 3.35 1.37
N SER A 104 9.12 4.41 1.83
CA SER A 104 9.32 4.65 3.27
C SER A 104 7.99 4.86 4.00
N THR A 105 7.07 5.61 3.40
CA THR A 105 5.71 5.78 3.96
C THR A 105 4.95 4.46 3.96
N PHE A 106 4.99 3.67 2.88
CA PHE A 106 4.34 2.37 2.82
C PHE A 106 4.81 1.46 3.95
N LYS A 107 6.13 1.34 4.11
CA LYS A 107 6.75 0.56 5.18
C LYS A 107 6.30 1.00 6.57
N LEU A 108 6.17 2.30 6.79
CA LEU A 108 5.74 2.84 8.07
C LEU A 108 4.25 2.58 8.33
N LEU A 109 3.40 2.73 7.31
CA LEU A 109 1.97 2.39 7.39
C LEU A 109 1.74 0.90 7.68
N LEU A 110 2.53 0.01 7.08
CA LEU A 110 2.44 -1.43 7.39
C LEU A 110 2.82 -1.74 8.83
N ARG A 111 3.79 -0.99 9.39
CA ARG A 111 4.16 -1.12 10.80
C ARG A 111 3.06 -0.60 11.71
N THR A 112 2.49 0.57 11.43
CA THR A 112 1.42 1.18 12.26
C THR A 112 0.12 0.38 12.22
N GLU A 113 -0.25 -0.18 11.06
CA GLU A 113 -1.36 -1.14 10.95
C GLU A 113 -1.09 -2.43 11.73
N GLY A 114 0.14 -2.96 11.64
CA GLY A 114 0.56 -4.15 12.37
C GLY A 114 0.50 -3.99 13.90
N ILE A 115 0.70 -2.78 14.41
CA ILE A 115 0.59 -2.45 15.85
C ILE A 115 -0.75 -1.80 16.24
N ARG A 116 -1.67 -1.61 15.28
CA ARG A 116 -2.95 -0.88 15.43
C ARG A 116 -2.78 0.49 16.09
N ASP A 117 -1.96 1.36 15.50
CA ASP A 117 -1.72 2.76 15.94
C ASP A 117 -2.34 3.78 14.95
N PRO A 118 -3.58 4.25 15.20
CA PRO A 118 -4.27 5.19 14.30
C PRO A 118 -3.67 6.61 14.33
N GLU A 119 -3.24 7.09 15.50
CA GLU A 119 -2.69 8.44 15.64
C GLU A 119 -1.34 8.58 14.93
N GLY A 120 -0.48 7.56 15.04
CA GLY A 120 0.76 7.49 14.28
C GLY A 120 0.51 7.47 12.78
N THR A 121 -0.49 6.73 12.32
CA THR A 121 -0.89 6.62 10.91
C THR A 121 -1.28 7.99 10.32
N ASP A 122 -2.10 8.78 11.01
CA ASP A 122 -2.54 10.10 10.55
C ASP A 122 -1.39 11.11 10.43
N MET A 123 -0.44 11.10 11.38
CA MET A 123 0.74 11.95 11.32
C MET A 123 1.59 11.69 10.08
N ILE A 124 1.72 10.42 9.69
CA ILE A 124 2.49 9.99 8.53
C ILE A 124 1.84 10.46 7.24
N LEU A 125 0.51 10.25 7.10
CA LEU A 125 -0.25 10.68 5.93
C LEU A 125 -0.18 12.20 5.73
N SER A 126 -0.24 12.97 6.82
CA SER A 126 -0.07 14.43 6.78
C SER A 126 1.30 14.83 6.22
N GLY A 127 2.36 14.10 6.59
CA GLY A 127 3.70 14.26 6.03
C GLY A 127 3.76 13.94 4.53
N LEU A 128 3.25 12.77 4.11
CA LEU A 128 3.27 12.33 2.71
C LEU A 128 2.55 13.31 1.78
N ARG A 129 1.38 13.82 2.20
CA ARG A 129 0.61 14.81 1.42
C ARG A 129 1.40 16.10 1.19
N LYS A 130 2.26 16.51 2.13
CA LYS A 130 3.12 17.69 1.97
C LYS A 130 4.22 17.46 0.93
N VAL A 131 4.83 16.26 0.92
CA VAL A 131 5.89 15.92 -0.04
C VAL A 131 5.32 15.80 -1.46
N SER A 132 4.21 15.07 -1.63
CA SER A 132 3.58 14.85 -2.93
C SER A 132 3.15 16.17 -3.60
N ARG A 133 2.59 17.11 -2.83
CA ARG A 133 2.26 18.46 -3.33
C ARG A 133 3.47 19.31 -3.71
N LYS A 134 4.65 19.03 -3.14
CA LYS A 134 5.89 19.73 -3.49
C LYS A 134 6.48 19.18 -4.78
N ALA A 135 6.40 17.86 -5.00
CA ALA A 135 6.81 17.22 -6.25
C ALA A 135 5.95 17.68 -7.44
N ALA A 136 4.62 17.80 -7.28
CA ALA A 136 3.71 18.25 -8.34
C ALA A 136 3.79 19.76 -8.69
N LYS A 137 4.64 20.53 -8.00
CA LYS A 137 4.89 21.97 -8.26
C LYS A 137 6.30 22.25 -8.78
N GLY A 138 7.12 21.21 -8.92
CA GLY A 138 8.50 21.28 -9.40
C GLY A 138 8.59 21.10 -10.90
#